data_AF-A0A520Y7K9-F1
#
_entry.id   AF-A0A520Y7K9-F1
#
_cell.length_a   1.000
_cell.length_b   1.000
_cell.length_c   1.000
_cell.angle_alpha   90.00
_cell.angle_beta   90.00
_cell.angle_gamma   90.00
#
_symmetry.space_group_name_H-M   'P 1'
#
loop_
_entity.id
_entity.type
_entity.pdbx_description
1 polymer ?
#
loop_
_entity_poly.entity_id
_entity_poly.type
_entity_poly.pdbx_seq_one_letter_code
_entity_poly.pdbx_strand_id
1 'polypeptide(L)'
;MDKLEAPIKKRIKMVQSRFPPETNLAGTVAIEHLTAVMAHQLLKDNQVLRNANPAMAELWRWHSAEEMEHKAVAFDVYRAVGGSLKARRRAMRRATFFFSLEVMRCLCYMLKKEGLLYSFKTWRRGVRKLLGKSGFLHGSRALYKEYFKAEFHPWNQDNSELLQGWSAETAASS
;
A
#
# COMPACT_ATOMS: atom_id res chain seq x y z
N MET A 1 5.65 21.71 6.38
CA MET A 1 4.71 20.60 6.14
C MET A 1 3.47 21.06 5.37
N ASP A 2 2.87 22.21 5.68
CA ASP A 2 1.60 22.66 5.06
C ASP A 2 1.57 22.76 3.53
N LYS A 3 2.68 23.13 2.87
CA LYS A 3 2.75 23.21 1.40
C LYS A 3 2.65 21.85 0.70
N LEU A 4 3.00 20.75 1.37
CA LEU A 4 2.87 19.38 0.85
C LEU A 4 1.50 18.78 1.19
N GLU A 5 0.93 19.15 2.34
CA GLU A 5 -0.37 18.66 2.80
C GLU A 5 -1.56 19.35 2.14
N ALA A 6 -1.48 20.66 1.87
CA ALA A 6 -2.60 21.44 1.35
C ALA A 6 -3.17 20.89 0.01
N PRO A 7 -2.36 20.47 -0.98
CA PRO A 7 -2.87 19.84 -2.20
C PRO A 7 -3.61 18.52 -1.93
N ILE A 8 -3.12 17.73 -0.98
CA ILE A 8 -3.69 16.43 -0.60
C ILE A 8 -5.02 16.65 0.14
N LYS A 9 -5.04 17.52 1.16
CA LYS A 9 -6.26 17.89 1.91
C LYS A 9 -7.34 18.44 0.99
N LYS A 10 -6.97 19.27 0.00
CA LYS A 10 -7.92 19.80 -1.00
C LYS A 10 -8.51 18.69 -1.88
N ARG A 11 -7.70 17.70 -2.30
CA ARG A 11 -8.20 16.54 -3.07
C ARG A 11 -9.11 15.66 -2.22
N ILE A 12 -8.75 15.39 -0.97
CA ILE A 12 -9.58 14.59 -0.04
C ILE A 12 -10.94 15.27 0.17
N LYS A 13 -10.96 16.57 0.50
CA LYS A 13 -12.21 17.32 0.67
C LYS A 13 -13.07 17.31 -0.60
N MET A 14 -12.46 17.47 -1.77
CA MET A 14 -13.16 17.43 -3.05
C MET A 14 -13.78 16.06 -3.35
N VAL A 15 -13.05 14.97 -3.05
CA VAL A 15 -13.57 13.61 -3.19
C VAL A 15 -14.72 13.38 -2.20
N GLN A 16 -14.54 13.76 -0.95
CA GLN A 16 -15.54 13.62 0.12
C GLN A 16 -16.83 14.37 -0.21
N SER A 17 -16.75 15.59 -0.75
CA SER A 17 -17.92 16.39 -1.10
C SER A 17 -18.62 15.96 -2.39
N ARG A 18 -17.92 15.22 -3.27
CA ARG A 18 -18.42 14.90 -4.62
C ARG A 18 -18.99 13.48 -4.75
N PHE A 19 -18.64 12.59 -3.82
CA PHE A 19 -19.10 11.20 -3.84
C PHE A 19 -19.90 10.87 -2.58
N PRO A 20 -20.88 9.94 -2.69
CA PRO A 20 -21.61 9.44 -1.51
C PRO A 20 -20.66 8.87 -0.44
N PRO A 21 -21.03 8.94 0.84
CA PRO A 21 -20.22 8.42 1.96
C PRO A 21 -19.74 6.97 1.75
N GLU A 22 -20.58 6.11 1.18
CA GLU A 22 -20.25 4.70 0.91
C GLU A 22 -19.19 4.58 -0.19
N THR A 23 -19.18 5.50 -1.16
CA THR A 23 -18.15 5.55 -2.21
C THR A 23 -16.81 6.07 -1.67
N ASN A 24 -16.86 7.01 -0.72
CA ASN A 24 -15.67 7.47 0.00
C ASN A 24 -15.09 6.34 0.85
N LEU A 25 -15.93 5.62 1.59
CA LEU A 25 -15.53 4.47 2.38
C LEU A 25 -14.95 3.35 1.52
N ALA A 26 -15.56 3.07 0.35
CA ALA A 26 -14.96 2.13 -0.62
C ALA A 26 -13.56 2.56 -1.07
N GLY A 27 -13.32 3.88 -1.15
CA GLY A 27 -12.00 4.47 -1.41
C GLY A 27 -11.02 4.19 -0.28
N THR A 28 -11.43 4.41 0.98
CA THR A 28 -10.64 4.07 2.17
C THR A 28 -10.28 2.60 2.17
N VAL A 29 -11.27 1.70 2.09
CA VAL A 29 -11.04 0.24 2.05
C VAL A 29 -10.03 -0.16 0.96
N ALA A 30 -10.11 0.49 -0.20
CA ALA A 30 -9.18 0.24 -1.29
C ALA A 30 -7.76 0.71 -1.00
N ILE A 31 -7.59 1.86 -0.36
CA ILE A 31 -6.27 2.41 -0.02
C ILE A 31 -5.63 1.55 1.07
N GLU A 32 -6.33 1.30 2.19
CA GLU A 32 -5.85 0.46 3.31
C GLU A 32 -5.45 -0.94 2.81
N HIS A 33 -6.23 -1.53 1.90
CA HIS A 33 -5.87 -2.83 1.36
C HIS A 33 -4.66 -2.77 0.42
N LEU A 34 -4.53 -1.70 -0.39
CA LEU A 34 -3.40 -1.52 -1.28
C LEU A 34 -2.09 -1.31 -0.50
N THR A 35 -2.13 -0.47 0.54
CA THR A 35 -0.99 -0.21 1.44
C THR A 35 -0.62 -1.48 2.20
N ALA A 36 -1.58 -2.24 2.73
CA ALA A 36 -1.31 -3.52 3.38
C ALA A 36 -0.65 -4.57 2.46
N VAL A 37 -1.07 -4.66 1.19
CA VAL A 37 -0.44 -5.55 0.19
C VAL A 37 1.02 -5.18 -0.07
N MET A 38 1.34 -3.87 -0.04
CA MET A 38 2.70 -3.39 -0.19
C MET A 38 3.53 -3.62 1.07
N ALA A 39 2.97 -3.31 2.23
CA ALA A 39 3.56 -3.54 3.55
C ALA A 39 3.95 -5.02 3.73
N HIS A 40 3.07 -5.94 3.32
CA HIS A 40 3.38 -7.37 3.32
C HIS A 40 4.62 -7.71 2.48
N GLN A 41 4.76 -7.15 1.27
CA GLN A 41 5.96 -7.41 0.47
C GLN A 41 7.20 -6.75 1.05
N LEU A 42 7.07 -5.57 1.67
CA LEU A 42 8.16 -4.90 2.34
C LEU A 42 8.70 -5.74 3.51
N LEU A 43 7.81 -6.33 4.30
CA LEU A 43 8.16 -7.24 5.39
C LEU A 43 8.78 -8.56 4.88
N LYS A 44 8.21 -9.11 3.80
CA LYS A 44 8.69 -10.38 3.24
C LYS A 44 10.07 -10.24 2.59
N ASP A 45 10.35 -9.12 1.94
CA ASP A 45 11.63 -8.85 1.29
C ASP A 45 12.52 -7.93 2.14
N ASN A 46 13.19 -8.54 3.12
CA ASN A 46 14.16 -7.87 4.00
C ASN A 46 15.27 -7.13 3.23
N GLN A 47 15.48 -7.38 1.93
CA GLN A 47 16.49 -6.65 1.15
C GLN A 47 16.19 -5.15 1.05
N VAL A 48 14.92 -4.75 1.10
CA VAL A 48 14.53 -3.33 1.02
C VAL A 48 14.89 -2.59 2.31
N LEU A 49 14.72 -3.25 3.46
CA LEU A 49 15.01 -2.65 4.78
C LEU A 49 16.45 -2.86 5.24
N ARG A 50 17.21 -3.79 4.63
CA ARG A 50 18.58 -4.14 5.04
C ARG A 50 19.56 -2.97 5.10
N ASN A 51 19.40 -1.98 4.23
CA ASN A 51 20.24 -0.77 4.19
C ASN A 51 19.52 0.47 4.75
N ALA A 52 18.32 0.31 5.30
CA ALA A 52 17.60 1.40 5.93
C ALA A 52 18.19 1.71 7.30
N ASN A 53 18.02 2.95 7.76
CA ASN A 53 18.31 3.30 9.15
C ASN A 53 17.49 2.37 10.08
N PRO A 54 18.08 1.79 11.15
CA PRO A 54 17.39 0.87 12.05
C PRO A 54 16.04 1.39 12.58
N ALA A 55 15.97 2.65 12.98
CA ALA A 55 14.73 3.27 13.47
C ALA A 55 13.67 3.39 12.36
N MET A 56 14.09 3.64 11.12
CA MET A 56 13.18 3.66 9.97
C MET A 56 12.67 2.25 9.64
N ALA A 57 13.54 1.25 9.73
CA ALA A 57 13.14 -0.14 9.52
C ALA A 57 12.13 -0.60 10.57
N GLU A 58 12.34 -0.25 11.84
CA GLU A 58 11.39 -0.52 12.93
C GLU A 58 10.04 0.17 12.70
N LEU A 59 10.05 1.47 12.35
CA LEU A 59 8.84 2.21 12.03
C LEU A 59 8.05 1.55 10.89
N TRP A 60 8.73 1.13 9.81
CA TRP A 60 8.08 0.43 8.71
C TRP A 60 7.49 -0.91 9.12
N ARG A 61 8.14 -1.63 10.06
CA ARG A 61 7.60 -2.90 10.58
C ARG A 61 6.34 -2.67 11.39
N TRP A 62 6.38 -1.73 12.33
CA TRP A 62 5.22 -1.35 13.14
C TRP A 62 4.05 -0.87 12.28
N HIS A 63 4.30 0.06 11.35
CA HIS A 63 3.27 0.56 10.45
C HIS A 63 2.70 -0.54 9.55
N SER A 64 3.53 -1.48 9.10
CA SER A 64 3.07 -2.63 8.32
C SER A 64 2.09 -3.51 9.11
N ALA A 65 2.29 -3.64 10.43
CA ALA A 65 1.36 -4.36 11.30
C ALA A 65 0.03 -3.62 11.46
N GLU A 66 0.08 -2.30 11.70
CA GLU A 66 -1.10 -1.44 11.84
C GLU A 66 -2.02 -1.49 10.61
N GLU A 67 -1.43 -1.40 9.41
CA GLU A 67 -2.16 -1.43 8.13
C GLU A 67 -2.88 -2.79 7.90
N MET A 68 -2.41 -3.87 8.52
CA MET A 68 -3.07 -5.18 8.46
C MET A 68 -4.35 -5.25 9.29
N GLU A 69 -4.44 -4.47 10.37
CA GLU A 69 -5.68 -4.32 11.16
C GLU A 69 -6.63 -3.34 10.48
N HIS A 70 -6.11 -2.20 10.01
CA HIS A 70 -6.91 -1.18 9.34
C HIS A 70 -7.64 -1.71 8.11
N LYS A 71 -6.99 -2.55 7.27
CA LYS A 71 -7.65 -3.17 6.11
C LYS A 71 -8.90 -3.97 6.50
N ALA A 72 -8.90 -4.63 7.66
CA ALA A 72 -10.00 -5.46 8.12
C ALA A 72 -11.13 -4.60 8.67
N VAL A 73 -10.81 -3.68 9.58
CA VAL A 73 -11.77 -2.76 10.18
C VAL A 73 -12.50 -1.95 9.10
N ALA A 74 -11.76 -1.36 8.16
CA ALA A 74 -12.37 -0.57 7.08
C ALA A 74 -13.33 -1.42 6.21
N PHE A 75 -12.96 -2.68 5.96
CA PHE A 75 -13.77 -3.60 5.18
C PHE A 75 -15.06 -4.03 5.90
N ASP A 76 -14.98 -4.30 7.20
CA ASP A 76 -16.12 -4.69 8.02
C ASP A 76 -17.14 -3.56 8.11
N VAL A 77 -16.68 -2.33 8.34
CA VAL A 77 -17.54 -1.14 8.31
C VAL A 77 -18.19 -0.97 6.93
N TYR A 78 -17.44 -1.17 5.85
CA TYR A 78 -17.97 -1.08 4.49
C TYR A 78 -19.07 -2.10 4.21
N ARG A 79 -18.94 -3.33 4.72
CA ARG A 79 -19.99 -4.35 4.61
C ARG A 79 -21.20 -4.02 5.47
N ALA A 80 -21.00 -3.55 6.70
CA ALA A 80 -22.06 -3.21 7.63
C ALA A 80 -23.00 -2.12 7.09
N VAL A 81 -22.47 -1.15 6.33
CA VAL A 81 -23.28 -0.08 5.70
C VAL A 81 -23.86 -0.47 4.33
N GLY A 82 -23.81 -1.75 3.92
CA GLY A 82 -24.38 -2.21 2.66
C GLY A 82 -23.52 -1.93 1.42
N GLY A 83 -22.21 -1.80 1.58
CA GLY A 83 -21.28 -1.54 0.48
C GLY A 83 -21.31 -2.59 -0.64
N SER A 84 -21.41 -2.15 -1.90
CA SER A 84 -21.49 -3.05 -3.05
C SER A 84 -20.11 -3.51 -3.57
N LEU A 85 -20.01 -4.79 -3.95
CA LEU A 85 -18.81 -5.35 -4.58
C LEU A 85 -18.36 -4.56 -5.82
N LYS A 86 -19.32 -4.05 -6.62
CA LYS A 86 -19.04 -3.26 -7.82
C LYS A 86 -18.34 -1.95 -7.46
N ALA A 87 -18.80 -1.25 -6.41
CA ALA A 87 -18.17 -0.02 -5.94
C ALA A 87 -16.79 -0.30 -5.35
N ARG A 88 -16.64 -1.35 -4.52
CA ARG A 88 -15.35 -1.80 -3.98
C ARG A 88 -14.29 -2.05 -5.06
N ARG A 89 -14.63 -2.83 -6.09
CA ARG A 89 -13.73 -3.14 -7.22
C ARG A 89 -13.34 -1.89 -8.02
N ARG A 90 -14.29 -0.96 -8.25
CA ARG A 90 -13.99 0.32 -8.93
C ARG A 90 -13.10 1.20 -8.09
N ALA A 91 -13.33 1.26 -6.78
CA ALA A 91 -12.51 2.02 -5.86
C ALA A 91 -11.05 1.54 -5.89
N MET A 92 -10.80 0.23 -5.83
CA MET A 92 -9.45 -0.33 -5.93
C MET A 92 -8.76 0.03 -7.25
N ARG A 93 -9.44 -0.10 -8.40
CA ARG A 93 -8.82 0.31 -9.68
C ARG A 93 -8.45 1.80 -9.70
N ARG A 94 -9.30 2.67 -9.15
CA ARG A 94 -9.01 4.11 -9.04
C ARG A 94 -7.85 4.37 -8.07
N ALA A 95 -7.87 3.74 -6.90
CA ALA A 95 -6.82 3.86 -5.89
C ALA A 95 -5.47 3.46 -6.49
N THR A 96 -5.37 2.28 -7.10
CA THR A 96 -4.15 1.80 -7.76
C THR A 96 -3.65 2.75 -8.84
N PHE A 97 -4.55 3.30 -9.67
CA PHE A 97 -4.18 4.24 -10.73
C PHE A 97 -3.59 5.54 -10.16
N PHE A 98 -4.32 6.22 -9.27
CA PHE A 98 -3.86 7.49 -8.69
C PHE A 98 -2.63 7.31 -7.81
N PHE A 99 -2.56 6.23 -7.05
CA PHE A 99 -1.39 5.88 -6.26
C PHE A 99 -0.15 5.67 -7.14
N SER A 100 -0.29 4.91 -8.24
CA SER A 100 0.80 4.66 -9.18
C SER A 100 1.30 5.96 -9.84
N LEU A 101 0.39 6.88 -10.18
CA LEU A 101 0.76 8.20 -10.69
C LEU A 101 1.55 9.02 -9.66
N GLU A 102 1.13 8.99 -8.41
CA GLU A 102 1.79 9.73 -7.33
C GLU A 102 3.19 9.17 -7.04
N VAL A 103 3.32 7.84 -6.98
CA VAL A 103 4.62 7.16 -6.86
C VAL A 103 5.52 7.49 -8.04
N MET A 104 5.01 7.42 -9.27
CA MET A 104 5.78 7.75 -10.47
C MET A 104 6.23 9.21 -10.46
N ARG A 105 5.37 10.14 -10.03
CA ARG A 105 5.72 11.56 -9.89
C ARG A 105 6.86 11.77 -8.89
N CYS A 106 6.79 11.12 -7.73
CA CYS A 106 7.84 11.17 -6.72
C CYS A 106 9.15 10.56 -7.24
N LEU A 107 9.08 9.41 -7.90
CA LEU A 107 10.23 8.74 -8.50
C LEU A 107 10.90 9.62 -9.55
N CYS A 108 10.14 10.18 -10.49
CA CYS A 108 10.65 11.09 -11.51
C CYS A 108 11.30 12.33 -10.89
N TYR A 109 10.72 12.88 -9.82
CA TYR A 109 11.31 14.00 -9.10
C TYR A 109 12.67 13.65 -8.48
N MET A 110 12.78 12.51 -7.77
CA MET A 110 14.03 12.03 -7.19
C MET A 110 15.09 11.77 -8.27
N LEU A 111 14.73 11.04 -9.32
CA LEU A 111 15.64 10.77 -10.44
C LEU A 111 16.09 12.05 -11.15
N LYS A 112 15.24 13.07 -11.25
CA LYS A 112 15.61 14.38 -11.80
C LYS A 112 16.66 15.07 -10.92
N LYS A 113 16.50 15.03 -9.59
CA LYS A 113 17.44 15.63 -8.64
C LYS A 113 18.81 14.94 -8.65
N GLU A 114 18.85 13.65 -8.93
CA GLU A 114 20.09 12.88 -9.07
C GLU A 114 20.68 12.90 -10.50
N GLY A 115 20.05 13.60 -11.45
CA GLY A 115 20.49 13.62 -12.86
C GLY A 115 20.28 12.30 -13.61
N LEU A 116 19.54 11.35 -13.03
CA LEU A 116 19.31 10.01 -13.57
C LEU A 116 18.00 9.86 -14.37
N LEU A 117 17.18 10.91 -14.47
CA LEU A 117 15.86 10.85 -15.09
C LEU A 117 15.87 10.29 -16.53
N TYR A 118 16.87 10.62 -17.33
CA TYR A 118 16.98 10.17 -18.71
C TYR A 118 17.87 8.92 -18.88
N SER A 119 18.32 8.31 -17.78
CA SER A 119 19.16 7.12 -17.82
C SER A 119 18.34 5.87 -18.11
N PHE A 120 18.40 5.39 -19.35
CA PHE A 120 17.77 4.13 -19.76
C PHE A 120 18.21 2.94 -18.90
N LYS A 121 19.50 2.89 -18.50
CA LYS A 121 20.04 1.84 -17.64
C LYS A 121 19.36 1.81 -16.26
N THR A 122 19.10 2.98 -15.68
CA THR A 122 18.40 3.12 -14.40
C THR A 122 16.95 2.66 -14.52
N TRP A 123 16.22 3.14 -15.53
CA TRP A 123 14.84 2.72 -15.78
C TRP A 123 14.71 1.22 -16.01
N ARG A 124 15.55 0.62 -16.86
CA ARG A 124 15.55 -0.82 -17.12
C ARG A 124 15.80 -1.63 -15.85
N ARG A 125 16.72 -1.17 -14.98
CA ARG A 125 16.99 -1.81 -13.69
C ARG A 125 15.79 -1.69 -12.75
N GLY A 126 15.18 -0.51 -12.66
CA GLY A 126 13.98 -0.26 -11.86
C GLY A 126 12.80 -1.12 -12.30
N VAL A 127 12.49 -1.14 -13.60
CA VAL A 127 11.45 -1.99 -14.19
C VAL A 127 11.70 -3.46 -13.89
N ARG A 128 12.94 -3.95 -14.00
CA ARG A 128 13.27 -5.34 -13.65
C ARG A 128 13.05 -5.63 -12.17
N LYS A 129 13.43 -4.73 -11.27
CA LYS A 129 13.19 -4.89 -9.82
C LYS A 129 11.71 -4.80 -9.44
N LEU A 130 10.91 -4.07 -10.19
CA LEU A 130 9.46 -3.94 -9.95
C LEU A 130 8.67 -5.10 -10.55
N LEU A 131 8.90 -5.43 -11.83
CA LEU A 131 8.08 -6.34 -12.63
C LEU A 131 8.75 -7.68 -12.95
N GLY A 132 10.03 -7.88 -12.59
CA GLY A 132 10.73 -9.14 -12.82
C GLY A 132 10.12 -10.32 -12.05
N LYS A 133 10.59 -11.54 -12.34
CA LYS A 133 10.10 -12.78 -11.69
C LYS A 133 10.29 -12.80 -10.16
N SER A 134 11.25 -12.03 -9.66
CA SER A 134 11.48 -11.80 -8.23
C SER A 134 11.28 -10.33 -7.87
N GLY A 135 10.46 -9.62 -8.67
CA GLY A 135 10.18 -8.21 -8.46
C GLY A 135 9.06 -7.99 -7.43
N PHE A 136 9.05 -6.80 -6.85
CA PHE A 136 8.11 -6.41 -5.79
C PHE A 136 6.64 -6.70 -6.15
N LEU A 137 6.22 -6.36 -7.38
CA LEU A 137 4.83 -6.54 -7.81
C LEU A 137 4.48 -8.00 -8.12
N HIS A 138 5.47 -8.84 -8.43
CA HIS A 138 5.23 -10.27 -8.65
C HIS A 138 4.78 -10.94 -7.34
N GLY A 139 5.44 -10.62 -6.22
CA GLY A 139 5.07 -11.11 -4.89
C GLY A 139 3.69 -10.61 -4.42
N SER A 140 3.35 -9.34 -4.69
CA SER A 140 2.04 -8.76 -4.32
C SER A 140 0.86 -9.27 -5.16
N ARG A 141 1.11 -9.86 -6.33
CA ARG A 141 0.07 -10.07 -7.35
C ARG A 141 -1.06 -10.97 -6.88
N ALA A 142 -0.76 -12.01 -6.10
CA ALA A 142 -1.76 -12.93 -5.58
C ALA A 142 -2.71 -12.22 -4.60
N LEU A 143 -2.14 -11.55 -3.59
CA LEU A 143 -2.88 -10.80 -2.59
C LEU A 143 -3.75 -9.70 -3.22
N TYR A 144 -3.19 -8.94 -4.16
CA TYR A 144 -3.92 -7.89 -4.88
C TYR A 144 -5.10 -8.45 -5.69
N LYS A 145 -4.94 -9.61 -6.34
CA LYS A 145 -6.02 -10.23 -7.12
C LYS A 145 -7.15 -10.74 -6.24
N GLU A 146 -6.82 -11.23 -5.04
CA GLU A 146 -7.80 -11.80 -4.12
C GLU A 146 -8.85 -10.78 -3.68
N TYR A 147 -8.45 -9.52 -3.51
CA TYR A 147 -9.36 -8.39 -3.21
C TYR A 147 -10.56 -8.30 -4.16
N PHE A 148 -10.40 -8.75 -5.40
CA PHE A 148 -11.45 -8.70 -6.40
C PHE A 148 -12.46 -9.84 -6.29
N LYS A 149 -12.22 -10.90 -5.50
CA LYS A 149 -13.16 -12.03 -5.33
C LYS A 149 -14.43 -11.59 -4.57
N ALA A 150 -15.55 -12.26 -4.81
CA ALA A 150 -16.82 -11.91 -4.16
C ALA A 150 -16.79 -12.27 -2.67
N GLU A 151 -16.29 -13.46 -2.35
CA GLU A 151 -16.17 -14.03 -1.00
C GLU A 151 -14.92 -13.54 -0.24
N PHE A 152 -14.25 -12.51 -0.76
CA PHE A 152 -13.01 -12.00 -0.16
C PHE A 152 -13.26 -11.41 1.24
N HIS A 153 -12.39 -11.76 2.20
CA HIS A 153 -12.24 -11.07 3.47
C HIS A 153 -10.76 -10.72 3.71
N PRO A 154 -10.40 -9.54 4.25
CA PRO A 154 -9.01 -9.19 4.53
C PRO A 154 -8.28 -10.15 5.47
N TRP A 155 -9.01 -10.81 6.37
CA TRP A 155 -8.50 -11.86 7.28
C TRP A 155 -8.12 -13.16 6.56
N ASN A 156 -8.59 -13.41 5.33
CA ASN A 156 -8.15 -14.58 4.55
C ASN A 156 -6.65 -14.49 4.19
N GLN A 157 -6.10 -13.27 4.20
CA GLN A 157 -4.69 -12.99 4.03
C GLN A 157 -4.04 -12.86 5.41
N ASP A 158 -4.13 -13.95 6.16
CA ASP A 158 -3.56 -14.03 7.49
C ASP A 158 -2.03 -14.05 7.39
N ASN A 159 -1.40 -13.03 7.96
CA ASN A 159 0.05 -12.93 8.05
C ASN A 159 0.50 -12.95 9.52
N SER A 160 -0.27 -13.58 10.40
CA SER A 160 0.07 -13.79 11.82
C SER A 160 1.49 -14.30 12.01
N GLU A 161 2.00 -15.15 11.12
CA GLU A 161 3.38 -15.64 11.14
C GLU A 161 4.43 -14.52 10.95
N LEU A 162 4.15 -13.50 10.13
CA LEU A 162 5.06 -12.35 9.94
C LEU A 162 5.08 -11.44 11.20
N LEU A 163 3.95 -11.34 11.90
CA LEU A 163 3.82 -10.55 13.12
C LEU A 163 4.38 -11.26 14.36
N GLN A 164 4.25 -12.59 14.43
CA GLN A 164 4.85 -13.40 15.49
C GLN A 164 6.38 -13.38 15.42
N GLY A 165 6.97 -13.42 14.23
CA GLY A 165 8.41 -13.26 14.05
C GLY A 165 8.93 -11.91 14.58
N TRP A 166 8.19 -10.82 14.32
CA TRP A 166 8.52 -9.50 14.86
C TRP A 166 8.36 -9.41 16.38
N SER A 167 7.25 -9.92 16.92
CA SER A 167 6.98 -9.91 18.37
C SER A 167 8.03 -10.71 19.15
N ALA A 168 8.53 -11.80 18.56
CA ALA A 168 9.62 -12.59 19.14
C ALA A 168 10.98 -11.86 19.07
N GLU A 169 11.28 -11.15 17.98
CA GLU A 169 12.51 -10.33 17.86
C GLU A 169 12.53 -9.12 18.80
N THR A 170 11.39 -8.44 19.00
CA THR A 170 11.28 -7.31 19.93
C THR A 170 11.34 -7.77 21.38
N ALA A 171 10.70 -8.90 21.72
CA ALA A 171 10.79 -9.51 23.04
C ALA A 171 12.19 -10.02 23.39
N ALA A 172 12.99 -10.45 22.41
CA ALA A 172 14.38 -10.89 22.62
C ALA A 172 15.40 -9.74 22.71
N SER A 173 15.00 -8.52 22.33
CA SER A 173 15.84 -7.31 22.35
C SER A 173 15.54 -6.38 23.54
N SER A 174 14.65 -6.80 24.44
CA SER A 174 14.21 -6.09 25.66
C SER A 174 14.72 -6.80 26.91
#